data_AF-A0A4V1WR76-F1
#
_entry.id   AF-A0A4V1WR76-F1
#
_cell.length_a   1.000
_cell.length_b   1.000
_cell.length_c   1.000
_cell.angle_alpha   90.00
_cell.angle_beta   90.00
_cell.angle_gamma   90.00
#
_symmetry.space_group_name_H-M   'P 1'
#
loop_
_entity.id
_entity.type
_entity.pdbx_description
1 polymer ?
#
loop_
_entity_poly.entity_id
_entity_poly.type
_entity_poly.pdbx_seq_one_letter_code
_entity_poly.pdbx_strand_id
1 'polypeptide(L)'
;MRLFHAIQPQIVNALSSAASKIHISFNGWTTKGGARGFFGIVAHFATASGEIHDLPIALPQLNGAHTGEAIATAVVATLRAYGITSDTLGYFVLDNASNNDTTIAAVAREFGDFNLTQRRLRCGPHTINLIGQALLFGNNKDAYNNAAEHIDDEEAFIAAWRKHGALGTLLSVITYIKTLQQYALFTECLEASNNDLPAAARVKILRPIKPVVTR
;
A
#
# COMPACT_ATOMS: atom_id res chain seq x y z
N MET A 1 -0.12 20.40 10.83
CA MET A 1 -0.86 19.81 11.98
C MET A 1 -2.19 20.48 12.33
N ARG A 2 -2.41 21.81 12.16
CA ARG A 2 -3.67 22.46 12.57
C ARG A 2 -4.93 21.92 11.87
N LEU A 3 -4.86 21.69 10.54
CA LEU A 3 -6.00 21.17 9.77
C LEU A 3 -6.36 19.74 10.18
N PHE A 4 -5.36 18.88 10.39
CA PHE A 4 -5.57 17.47 10.78
C PHE A 4 -6.34 17.35 12.10
N HIS A 5 -5.98 18.14 13.12
CA HIS A 5 -6.72 18.15 14.38
C HIS A 5 -8.12 18.77 14.23
N ALA A 6 -8.28 19.75 13.35
CA ALA A 6 -9.59 20.38 13.09
C ALA A 6 -10.58 19.42 12.40
N ILE A 7 -10.11 18.51 11.55
CA ILE A 7 -10.95 17.51 10.87
C ILE A 7 -11.14 16.23 11.69
N GLN A 8 -10.36 16.03 12.75
CA GLN A 8 -10.44 14.82 13.58
C GLN A 8 -11.87 14.50 14.05
N PRO A 9 -12.69 15.45 14.55
CA PRO A 9 -14.08 15.17 14.93
C PRO A 9 -14.95 14.65 13.76
N GLN A 10 -14.70 15.15 12.55
CA GLN A 10 -15.43 14.72 11.34
C GLN A 10 -15.06 13.29 10.97
N ILE A 11 -13.77 12.92 11.10
CA ILE A 11 -13.30 11.56 10.89
C ILE A 11 -13.89 10.61 11.93
N VAL A 12 -13.91 11.01 13.21
CA VAL A 12 -14.55 10.22 14.28
C VAL A 12 -16.02 9.94 13.95
N ASN A 13 -16.76 10.96 13.52
CA ASN A 13 -18.17 10.81 13.12
C ASN A 13 -18.35 9.90 11.89
N ALA A 14 -17.43 9.97 10.93
CA ALA A 14 -17.45 9.10 9.76
C ALA A 14 -17.22 7.63 10.16
N LEU A 15 -16.23 7.38 11.02
CA LEU A 15 -15.91 6.04 11.52
C LEU A 15 -17.03 5.47 12.41
N SER A 16 -17.66 6.30 13.26
CA SER A 16 -18.78 5.85 14.09
C SER A 16 -20.02 5.47 13.27
N SER A 17 -20.12 5.98 12.05
CA SER A 17 -21.21 5.70 11.11
C SER A 17 -20.89 4.57 10.12
N ALA A 18 -19.74 3.89 10.29
CA ALA A 18 -19.36 2.76 9.47
C ALA A 18 -20.39 1.62 9.60
N ALA A 19 -20.81 1.05 8.47
CA ALA A 19 -21.69 -0.10 8.44
C ALA A 19 -20.91 -1.43 8.55
N SER A 20 -19.64 -1.44 8.13
CA SER A 20 -18.73 -2.57 8.32
C SER A 20 -17.90 -2.45 9.60
N LYS A 21 -17.11 -3.48 9.90
CA LYS A 21 -15.94 -3.33 10.76
C LYS A 21 -14.96 -2.35 10.12
N ILE A 22 -14.13 -1.71 10.95
CA ILE A 22 -13.08 -0.79 10.53
C ILE A 22 -11.77 -1.57 10.47
N HIS A 23 -11.24 -1.74 9.26
CA HIS A 23 -9.98 -2.42 9.01
C HIS A 23 -8.83 -1.41 9.01
N ILE A 24 -7.63 -1.84 9.39
CA ILE A 24 -6.49 -0.95 9.57
C ILE A 24 -5.34 -1.41 8.68
N SER A 25 -4.75 -0.50 7.92
CA SER A 25 -3.41 -0.71 7.38
C SER A 25 -2.47 0.30 8.03
N PHE A 26 -1.22 -0.13 8.18
CA PHE A 26 -0.18 0.79 8.57
C PHE A 26 1.14 0.41 7.95
N ASN A 27 1.98 1.42 7.71
CA ASN A 27 3.28 1.23 7.12
C ASN A 27 4.30 2.22 7.71
N GLY A 28 5.50 1.71 7.97
CA GLY A 28 6.61 2.47 8.52
C GLY A 28 7.69 2.76 7.50
N TRP A 29 8.33 3.91 7.63
CA TRP A 29 9.57 4.19 6.91
C TRP A 29 10.50 5.04 7.76
N THR A 30 11.79 4.90 7.50
CA THR A 30 12.83 5.70 8.13
C THR A 30 13.35 6.71 7.11
N THR A 31 13.50 7.96 7.53
CA THR A 31 14.08 9.02 6.70
C THR A 31 15.56 8.76 6.40
N LYS A 32 16.05 9.35 5.30
CA LYS A 32 17.49 9.33 4.96
C LYS A 32 18.30 9.90 6.13
N GLY A 33 19.27 9.12 6.61
CA GLY A 33 20.07 9.45 7.80
C GLY A 33 19.60 8.75 9.09
N GLY A 34 18.54 7.94 9.06
CA GLY A 34 18.19 7.00 10.14
C GLY A 34 17.56 7.64 11.39
N ALA A 35 17.60 8.97 11.51
CA ALA A 35 17.25 9.67 12.74
C ALA A 35 15.74 9.78 13.03
N ARG A 36 14.88 9.61 12.02
CA ARG A 36 13.41 9.74 12.19
C ARG A 36 12.65 8.65 11.47
N GLY A 37 11.81 7.95 12.22
CA GLY A 37 10.80 7.03 11.73
C GLY A 37 9.42 7.68 11.65
N PHE A 38 8.71 7.41 10.57
CA PHE A 38 7.29 7.75 10.45
C PHE A 38 6.48 6.49 10.21
N PHE A 39 5.23 6.56 10.64
CA PHE A 39 4.30 5.46 10.50
C PHE A 39 2.94 6.00 10.06
N GLY A 40 2.50 5.65 8.86
CA GLY A 40 1.17 6.01 8.38
C GLY A 40 0.16 4.98 8.89
N ILE A 41 -0.98 5.44 9.42
CA ILE A 41 -2.11 4.59 9.82
C ILE A 41 -3.33 5.01 9.02
N VAL A 42 -3.98 4.04 8.37
CA VAL A 42 -5.16 4.25 7.53
C VAL A 42 -6.28 3.34 8.02
N ALA A 43 -7.48 3.90 8.15
CA ALA A 43 -8.71 3.18 8.43
C ALA A 43 -9.49 2.94 7.13
N HIS A 44 -10.01 1.73 7.00
CA HIS A 44 -10.76 1.27 5.83
C HIS A 44 -12.12 0.76 6.30
N PHE A 45 -13.21 1.27 5.73
CA PHE A 45 -14.56 0.85 6.11
C PHE A 45 -15.56 1.06 4.97
N ALA A 46 -16.68 0.35 5.05
CA ALA A 46 -17.81 0.53 4.16
C ALA A 46 -18.96 1.28 4.85
N THR A 47 -19.63 2.15 4.12
CA THR A 47 -20.85 2.83 4.53
C THR A 47 -22.08 1.94 4.29
N ALA A 48 -23.24 2.35 4.80
CA ALA A 48 -24.50 1.67 4.53
C ALA A 48 -24.92 1.70 3.05
N SER A 49 -24.41 2.65 2.25
CA SER A 49 -24.58 2.71 0.79
C SER A 49 -23.67 1.71 0.04
N GLY A 50 -22.76 1.03 0.74
CA GLY A 50 -21.77 0.13 0.14
C GLY A 50 -20.53 0.83 -0.40
N GLU A 51 -20.35 2.13 -0.12
CA GLU A 51 -19.16 2.87 -0.52
C GLU A 51 -17.99 2.56 0.41
N ILE A 52 -16.81 2.31 -0.16
CA ILE A 52 -15.58 2.03 0.58
C ILE A 52 -14.80 3.32 0.75
N HIS A 53 -14.40 3.60 2.00
CA HIS A 53 -13.59 4.75 2.36
C HIS A 53 -12.25 4.32 2.93
N ASP A 54 -11.18 4.92 2.42
CA ASP A 54 -9.82 4.81 2.92
C ASP A 54 -9.39 6.16 3.52
N LEU A 55 -9.27 6.23 4.84
CA LEU A 55 -8.98 7.47 5.57
C LEU A 55 -7.64 7.39 6.29
N PRO A 56 -6.63 8.20 5.92
CA PRO A 56 -5.43 8.36 6.72
C PRO A 56 -5.78 9.01 8.06
N ILE A 57 -5.67 8.25 9.15
CA ILE A 57 -6.09 8.69 10.49
C ILE A 57 -4.92 9.08 11.37
N ALA A 58 -3.67 8.73 11.04
CA ALA A 58 -2.51 9.22 11.78
C ALA A 58 -1.20 9.11 10.98
N LEU A 59 -0.24 9.95 11.37
CA LEU A 59 1.15 9.89 10.94
C LEU A 59 2.09 10.06 12.14
N PRO A 60 2.10 9.15 13.13
CA PRO A 60 3.00 9.23 14.26
C PRO A 60 4.47 9.18 13.82
N GLN A 61 5.28 9.98 14.51
CA GLN A 61 6.73 9.89 14.45
C GLN A 61 7.19 8.96 15.58
N LEU A 62 7.99 7.96 15.24
CA LEU A 62 8.64 7.09 16.21
C LEU A 62 10.10 7.55 16.38
N ASN A 63 10.48 7.84 17.62
CA ASN A 63 11.85 8.17 17.98
C ASN A 63 12.55 6.91 18.49
N GLY A 64 13.74 6.60 17.98
CA GLY A 64 14.50 5.41 18.39
C GLY A 64 14.17 4.15 17.59
N ALA A 65 14.34 2.98 18.19
CA ALA A 65 14.15 1.69 17.51
C ALA A 65 12.66 1.42 17.22
N HIS A 66 12.35 0.99 15.99
CA HIS A 66 10.98 0.64 15.56
C HIS A 66 10.58 -0.76 16.04
N THR A 67 10.58 -0.96 17.36
CA THR A 67 10.12 -2.21 17.96
C THR A 67 8.61 -2.36 17.76
N GLY A 68 8.12 -3.59 17.72
CA GLY A 68 6.68 -3.82 17.53
C GLY A 68 5.85 -3.28 18.70
N GLU A 69 6.40 -3.25 19.90
CA GLU A 69 5.77 -2.68 21.09
C GLU A 69 5.58 -1.17 20.97
N ALA A 70 6.61 -0.44 20.50
CA ALA A 70 6.51 1.00 20.28
C ALA A 70 5.48 1.33 19.19
N ILE A 71 5.46 0.53 18.12
CA ILE A 71 4.44 0.64 17.07
C ILE A 71 3.06 0.36 17.65
N ALA A 72 2.89 -0.71 18.43
CA ALA A 72 1.61 -1.07 19.03
C ALA A 72 1.09 0.03 19.95
N THR A 73 1.95 0.64 20.78
CA THR A 73 1.56 1.79 21.61
C THR A 73 0.98 2.93 20.75
N ALA A 74 1.63 3.28 19.65
CA ALA A 74 1.14 4.32 18.75
C ALA A 74 -0.17 3.95 18.05
N VAL A 75 -0.31 2.69 17.60
CA VAL A 75 -1.53 2.17 16.98
C VAL A 75 -2.70 2.18 17.99
N VAL A 76 -2.52 1.62 19.18
CA VAL A 76 -3.54 1.57 20.23
C VAL A 76 -4.01 2.97 20.62
N ALA A 77 -3.07 3.90 20.84
CA ALA A 77 -3.39 5.29 21.15
C ALA A 77 -4.21 5.95 20.03
N THR A 78 -3.85 5.68 18.77
CA THR A 78 -4.58 6.19 17.60
C THR A 78 -6.00 5.61 17.55
N LEU A 79 -6.16 4.29 17.63
CA LEU A 79 -7.47 3.64 17.58
C LEU A 79 -8.42 4.19 18.67
N ARG A 80 -7.92 4.36 19.89
CA ARG A 80 -8.66 4.97 21.00
C ARG A 80 -9.04 6.43 20.73
N ALA A 81 -8.11 7.23 20.20
CA ALA A 81 -8.37 8.63 19.87
C ALA A 81 -9.44 8.83 18.78
N TYR A 82 -9.66 7.79 17.96
CA TYR A 82 -10.68 7.78 16.92
C TYR A 82 -11.97 7.02 17.30
N GLY A 83 -12.10 6.58 18.56
CA GLY A 83 -13.29 5.88 19.05
C GLY A 83 -13.45 4.46 18.49
N ILE A 84 -12.38 3.86 17.97
CA ILE A 84 -12.40 2.48 17.49
C ILE A 84 -12.28 1.56 18.71
N THR A 85 -13.21 0.61 18.82
CA THR A 85 -13.37 -0.34 19.93
C THR A 85 -13.12 -1.77 19.46
N SER A 86 -13.05 -2.73 20.38
CA SER A 86 -12.97 -4.17 20.05
C SER A 86 -14.13 -4.62 19.14
N ASP A 87 -15.31 -4.03 19.33
CA ASP A 87 -16.53 -4.37 18.58
C ASP A 87 -16.60 -3.73 17.20
N THR A 88 -15.81 -2.70 16.93
CA THR A 88 -15.79 -2.05 15.60
C THR A 88 -14.53 -2.41 14.84
N LEU A 89 -13.45 -2.80 15.51
CA LEU A 89 -12.19 -3.18 14.90
C LEU A 89 -12.29 -4.47 14.08
N GLY A 90 -11.82 -4.39 12.84
CA GLY A 90 -11.75 -5.47 11.86
C GLY A 90 -10.36 -6.08 11.76
N TYR A 91 -9.87 -6.16 10.52
CA TYR A 91 -8.62 -6.83 10.14
C TYR A 91 -7.48 -5.82 9.95
N PHE A 92 -6.26 -6.33 9.96
CA PHE A 92 -5.04 -5.57 9.71
C PHE A 92 -4.41 -5.99 8.39
N VAL A 93 -4.03 -5.06 7.52
CA VAL A 93 -3.31 -5.33 6.26
C VAL A 93 -1.91 -4.75 6.34
N LEU A 94 -0.91 -5.61 6.53
CA LEU A 94 0.47 -5.20 6.83
C LEU A 94 1.47 -5.89 5.91
N ASP A 95 2.65 -5.28 5.73
CA ASP A 95 3.75 -5.95 5.04
C ASP A 95 4.37 -7.08 5.89
N ASN A 96 5.36 -7.76 5.31
CA ASN A 96 5.97 -8.95 5.92
C ASN A 96 7.12 -8.61 6.90
N ALA A 97 7.18 -7.38 7.42
CA ALA A 97 8.15 -7.05 8.45
C ALA A 97 7.90 -7.87 9.73
N SER A 98 8.96 -8.33 10.38
CA SER A 98 8.89 -9.19 11.58
C SER A 98 8.33 -8.47 12.80
N ASN A 99 8.57 -7.16 12.92
CA ASN A 99 8.03 -6.34 13.99
C ASN A 99 6.49 -6.19 13.93
N ASN A 100 5.87 -6.44 12.78
CA ASN A 100 4.41 -6.45 12.67
C ASN A 100 3.77 -7.63 13.41
N ASP A 101 4.47 -8.77 13.56
CA ASP A 101 3.98 -9.91 14.35
C ASP A 101 3.86 -9.52 15.82
N THR A 102 4.91 -8.94 16.39
CA THR A 102 4.90 -8.48 17.79
C THR A 102 3.96 -7.30 17.99
N THR A 103 3.83 -6.42 16.99
CA THR A 103 2.85 -5.32 17.01
C THR A 103 1.42 -5.84 17.14
N ILE A 104 1.00 -6.77 16.27
CA ILE A 104 -0.38 -7.28 16.25
C ILE A 104 -0.68 -8.11 17.50
N ALA A 105 0.30 -8.87 18.01
CA ALA A 105 0.16 -9.56 19.28
C ALA A 105 -0.10 -8.58 20.43
N ALA A 106 0.61 -7.44 20.47
CA ALA A 106 0.39 -6.42 21.49
C ALA A 106 -0.96 -5.71 21.33
N VAL A 107 -1.40 -5.40 20.10
CA VAL A 107 -2.72 -4.81 19.84
C VAL A 107 -3.86 -5.75 20.25
N ALA A 108 -3.72 -7.06 20.01
CA ALA A 108 -4.73 -8.04 20.38
C ALA A 108 -5.04 -8.04 21.88
N ARG A 109 -4.01 -7.95 22.73
CA ARG A 109 -4.16 -7.85 24.19
C ARG A 109 -5.01 -6.66 24.63
N GLU A 110 -5.00 -5.57 23.87
CA GLU A 110 -5.74 -4.34 24.19
C GLU A 110 -7.17 -4.32 23.60
N PHE A 111 -7.47 -5.20 22.64
CA PHE A 111 -8.72 -5.18 21.85
C PHE A 111 -9.45 -6.54 21.84
N GLY A 112 -9.33 -7.30 22.93
CA GLY A 112 -10.15 -8.50 23.18
C GLY A 112 -9.57 -9.82 22.67
N ASP A 113 -8.24 -9.96 22.65
CA ASP A 113 -7.51 -11.20 22.39
C ASP A 113 -7.94 -11.95 21.11
N PHE A 114 -8.10 -11.19 20.02
CA PHE A 114 -8.46 -11.78 18.74
C PHE A 114 -7.36 -12.70 18.18
N ASN A 115 -7.76 -13.64 17.31
CA ASN A 115 -6.83 -14.54 16.66
C ASN A 115 -5.93 -13.79 15.65
N LEU A 116 -4.63 -13.73 15.96
CA LEU A 116 -3.62 -13.02 15.18
C LEU A 116 -3.52 -13.52 13.73
N THR A 117 -3.57 -14.85 13.55
CA THR A 117 -3.42 -15.48 12.22
C THR A 117 -4.60 -15.20 11.29
N GLN A 118 -5.79 -15.01 11.85
CA GLN A 118 -6.98 -14.71 11.08
C GLN A 118 -7.08 -13.21 10.80
N ARG A 119 -6.77 -12.36 11.80
CA ARG A 119 -6.96 -10.92 11.69
C ARG A 119 -5.81 -10.16 11.03
N ARG A 120 -4.65 -10.78 10.78
CA ARG A 120 -3.53 -10.16 10.07
C ARG A 120 -3.41 -10.68 8.64
N LEU A 121 -3.82 -9.85 7.70
CA LEU A 121 -3.61 -10.04 6.26
C LEU A 121 -2.23 -9.52 5.83
N ARG A 122 -1.68 -10.14 4.79
CA ARG A 122 -0.41 -9.72 4.18
C ARG A 122 -0.65 -8.73 3.05
N CYS A 123 0.23 -7.75 2.92
CA CYS A 123 0.21 -6.79 1.82
C CYS A 123 0.49 -7.52 0.49
N GLY A 124 -0.54 -7.65 -0.35
CA GLY A 124 -0.46 -8.32 -1.65
C GLY A 124 0.65 -7.76 -2.55
N PRO A 125 0.73 -6.42 -2.77
CA PRO A 125 1.82 -5.82 -3.53
C PRO A 125 3.21 -6.15 -3.00
N HIS A 126 3.38 -6.18 -1.67
CA HIS A 126 4.65 -6.56 -1.05
C HIS A 126 5.00 -8.03 -1.34
N THR A 127 4.03 -8.95 -1.22
CA THR A 127 4.20 -10.36 -1.58
C THR A 127 4.60 -10.54 -3.04
N ILE A 128 3.95 -9.82 -3.97
CA ILE A 128 4.30 -9.86 -5.40
C ILE A 128 5.73 -9.35 -5.62
N ASN A 129 6.12 -8.27 -4.93
CA ASN A 129 7.50 -7.78 -4.98
C ASN A 129 8.50 -8.82 -4.44
N LEU A 130 8.19 -9.52 -3.35
CA LEU A 130 9.04 -10.60 -2.83
C LEU A 130 9.16 -11.76 -3.83
N ILE A 131 8.07 -12.15 -4.49
CA ILE A 131 8.08 -13.15 -5.56
C ILE A 131 8.97 -12.70 -6.71
N GLY A 132 8.81 -11.45 -7.18
CA GLY A 132 9.65 -10.87 -8.23
C GLY A 132 11.13 -10.88 -7.84
N GLN A 133 11.46 -10.50 -6.60
CA GLN A 133 12.84 -10.53 -6.10
C GLN A 133 13.39 -11.96 -6.02
N ALA A 134 12.61 -12.94 -5.57
CA ALA A 134 13.04 -14.33 -5.54
C ALA A 134 13.24 -14.92 -6.95
N LEU A 135 12.41 -14.53 -7.92
CA LEU A 135 12.54 -14.96 -9.31
C LEU A 135 13.74 -14.32 -10.00
N LEU A 136 14.01 -13.03 -9.74
CA LEU A 136 15.15 -12.32 -10.30
C LEU A 136 16.47 -12.72 -9.66
N PHE A 137 16.50 -12.84 -8.34
CA PHE A 137 17.74 -12.94 -7.57
C PHE A 137 17.98 -14.33 -6.95
N GLY A 138 17.03 -15.25 -7.07
CA GLY A 138 17.09 -16.54 -6.38
C GLY A 138 17.16 -16.37 -4.85
N ASN A 139 17.90 -17.27 -4.20
CA ASN A 139 18.04 -17.28 -2.74
C ASN A 139 19.10 -16.30 -2.21
N ASN A 140 19.92 -15.71 -3.07
CA ASN A 140 21.01 -14.82 -2.66
C ASN A 140 21.07 -13.58 -3.57
N LYS A 141 20.51 -12.46 -3.07
CA LYS A 141 20.50 -11.18 -3.78
C LYS A 141 21.88 -10.60 -4.00
N ASP A 142 22.82 -10.93 -3.12
CA ASP A 142 24.20 -10.44 -3.19
C ASP A 142 25.03 -11.25 -4.19
N ALA A 143 24.55 -12.42 -4.65
CA ALA A 143 25.20 -13.20 -5.70
C ALA A 143 25.12 -12.55 -7.09
N TYR A 144 24.26 -11.53 -7.26
CA TYR A 144 24.10 -10.79 -8.51
C TYR A 144 24.96 -9.51 -8.58
N ASN A 145 25.67 -9.14 -7.52
CA ASN A 145 26.66 -8.06 -7.61
C ASN A 145 27.91 -8.60 -8.31
N ASN A 146 27.83 -8.71 -9.64
CA ASN A 146 28.95 -9.14 -10.46
C ASN A 146 30.03 -8.07 -10.49
N ALA A 147 31.30 -8.50 -10.62
CA ALA A 147 32.40 -7.57 -10.88
C ALA A 147 32.12 -6.79 -12.18
N ALA A 148 32.61 -5.54 -12.27
CA ALA A 148 32.31 -4.63 -13.39
C ALA A 148 32.65 -5.23 -14.78
N GLU A 149 33.58 -6.18 -14.82
CA GLU A 149 33.98 -6.95 -16.00
C GLU A 149 32.91 -7.91 -16.56
N HIS A 150 31.84 -8.18 -15.82
CA HIS A 150 30.76 -9.10 -16.23
C HIS A 150 29.44 -8.39 -16.58
N ILE A 151 29.40 -7.06 -16.58
CA ILE A 151 28.18 -6.27 -16.84
C ILE A 151 27.66 -6.50 -18.27
N ASP A 152 28.53 -6.56 -19.27
CA ASP A 152 28.14 -6.76 -20.67
C ASP A 152 27.54 -8.16 -20.91
N ASP A 153 28.12 -9.17 -20.28
CA ASP A 153 27.60 -10.55 -20.31
C ASP A 153 26.25 -10.63 -19.59
N GLU A 154 26.09 -9.94 -18.46
CA GLU A 154 24.83 -9.87 -17.72
C GLU A 154 23.72 -9.17 -18.53
N GLU A 155 24.03 -8.08 -19.23
CA GLU A 155 23.07 -7.44 -20.14
C GLU A 155 22.63 -8.38 -21.27
N ALA A 156 23.57 -9.14 -21.84
CA ALA A 156 23.27 -10.13 -22.88
C ALA A 156 22.43 -11.30 -22.33
N PHE A 157 22.75 -11.81 -21.14
CA PHE A 157 21.99 -12.88 -20.49
C PHE A 157 20.61 -12.41 -20.06
N ILE A 158 20.45 -11.21 -19.48
CA ILE A 158 19.14 -10.63 -19.15
C ILE A 158 18.30 -10.40 -20.41
N ALA A 159 18.90 -9.94 -21.51
CA ALA A 159 18.21 -9.75 -22.78
C ALA A 159 17.73 -11.08 -23.39
N ALA A 160 18.48 -12.17 -23.22
CA ALA A 160 18.06 -13.51 -23.60
C ALA A 160 16.98 -14.05 -22.64
N TRP A 161 17.14 -13.83 -21.34
CA TRP A 161 16.28 -14.36 -20.28
C TRP A 161 14.87 -13.73 -20.29
N ARG A 162 14.76 -12.44 -20.65
CA ARG A 162 13.46 -11.76 -20.88
C ARG A 162 12.64 -12.38 -22.01
N LYS A 163 13.24 -13.19 -22.89
CA LYS A 163 12.57 -13.90 -23.98
C LYS A 163 12.00 -15.27 -23.54
N HIS A 164 12.09 -15.64 -22.25
CA HIS A 164 11.65 -16.95 -21.76
C HIS A 164 10.51 -16.90 -20.73
N GLY A 165 9.38 -17.53 -21.09
CA GLY A 165 8.41 -18.14 -20.18
C GLY A 165 7.56 -17.21 -19.30
N ALA A 166 6.95 -17.82 -18.26
CA ALA A 166 5.95 -17.20 -17.38
C ALA A 166 6.44 -15.94 -16.63
N LEU A 167 7.75 -15.79 -16.43
CA LEU A 167 8.35 -14.61 -15.82
C LEU A 167 8.49 -13.44 -16.81
N GLY A 168 8.81 -13.72 -18.08
CA GLY A 168 8.68 -12.75 -19.17
C GLY A 168 7.23 -12.27 -19.30
N THR A 169 6.26 -13.17 -19.12
CA THR A 169 4.83 -12.83 -19.05
C THR A 169 4.49 -12.01 -17.81
N LEU A 170 5.02 -12.33 -16.61
CA LEU A 170 4.78 -11.54 -15.39
C LEU A 170 5.37 -10.13 -15.49
N LEU A 171 6.59 -10.00 -16.01
CA LEU A 171 7.21 -8.70 -16.34
C LEU A 171 6.38 -7.97 -17.39
N SER A 172 5.89 -8.67 -18.42
CA SER A 172 4.98 -8.10 -19.41
C SER A 172 3.66 -7.65 -18.79
N VAL A 173 3.08 -8.37 -17.82
CA VAL A 173 1.85 -7.99 -17.08
C VAL A 173 2.10 -6.81 -16.16
N ILE A 174 3.18 -6.80 -15.38
CA ILE A 174 3.57 -5.68 -14.51
C ILE A 174 3.85 -4.42 -15.35
N THR A 175 4.47 -4.59 -16.52
CA THR A 175 4.72 -3.51 -17.47
C THR A 175 3.44 -3.08 -18.19
N TYR A 176 2.55 -4.02 -18.54
CA TYR A 176 1.24 -3.79 -19.16
C TYR A 176 0.33 -2.95 -18.25
N ILE A 177 0.37 -3.18 -16.94
CA ILE A 177 -0.30 -2.35 -15.91
C ILE A 177 0.25 -0.89 -15.89
N LYS A 178 1.41 -0.62 -16.50
CA LYS A 178 2.10 0.68 -16.47
C LYS A 178 2.72 1.11 -17.82
N THR A 179 1.96 1.15 -18.92
CA THR A 179 2.51 1.68 -20.20
C THR A 179 1.80 2.91 -20.77
N LEU A 180 2.59 3.74 -21.47
CA LEU A 180 2.12 4.80 -22.38
C LEU A 180 1.14 4.29 -23.45
N GLN A 181 1.24 3.02 -23.85
CA GLN A 181 0.32 2.39 -24.80
C GLN A 181 -1.10 2.23 -24.23
N GLN A 182 -1.24 1.92 -22.93
CA GLN A 182 -2.56 1.90 -22.29
C GLN A 182 -3.16 3.30 -22.16
N TYR A 183 -2.33 4.32 -21.90
CA TYR A 183 -2.79 5.71 -21.93
C TYR A 183 -3.21 6.15 -23.34
N ALA A 184 -2.52 5.69 -24.38
CA ALA A 184 -2.90 5.94 -25.77
C ALA A 184 -4.23 5.26 -26.10
N LEU A 185 -4.37 3.95 -25.85
CA LEU A 185 -5.60 3.20 -26.06
C LEU A 185 -6.79 3.78 -25.27
N PHE A 186 -6.58 4.16 -24.00
CA PHE A 186 -7.62 4.80 -23.20
C PHE A 186 -8.02 6.18 -23.73
N THR A 187 -7.04 6.96 -24.20
CA THR A 187 -7.30 8.26 -24.84
C THR A 187 -8.09 8.08 -26.14
N GLU A 188 -7.69 7.12 -26.98
CA GLU A 188 -8.38 6.80 -28.24
C GLU A 188 -9.83 6.34 -28.00
N CYS A 189 -10.07 5.45 -27.02
CA CYS A 189 -11.42 5.03 -26.67
C CYS A 189 -12.27 6.19 -26.13
N LEU A 190 -11.69 7.07 -25.33
CA LEU A 190 -12.38 8.22 -24.75
C LEU A 190 -12.70 9.29 -25.82
N GLU A 191 -11.79 9.50 -26.77
CA GLU A 191 -11.99 10.35 -27.94
C GLU A 191 -13.09 9.80 -28.85
N ALA A 192 -13.06 8.50 -29.17
CA ALA A 192 -14.08 7.84 -29.96
C ALA A 192 -15.47 7.97 -29.32
N SER A 193 -15.61 7.63 -28.03
CA SER A 193 -16.89 7.72 -27.32
C SER A 193 -17.42 9.16 -27.22
N ASN A 194 -16.54 10.15 -27.06
CA ASN A 194 -16.95 11.56 -27.02
C ASN A 194 -17.36 12.09 -28.39
N ASN A 195 -16.77 11.57 -29.48
CA ASN A 195 -17.14 11.94 -30.85
C ASN A 195 -18.52 11.39 -31.26
N ASP A 196 -18.92 10.25 -30.70
CA ASP A 196 -20.24 9.65 -30.89
C ASP A 196 -21.38 10.45 -30.21
N LEU A 197 -21.05 11.37 -29.30
CA LEU A 197 -22.02 12.26 -28.68
C LEU A 197 -22.41 13.43 -29.62
N PRO A 198 -23.68 13.90 -29.57
CA PRO A 198 -24.09 15.14 -30.23
C PRO A 198 -23.20 16.31 -29.80
N ALA A 199 -22.97 17.29 -30.69
CA ALA A 199 -22.00 18.36 -30.45
C ALA A 199 -22.20 19.12 -29.12
N ALA A 200 -23.45 19.31 -28.69
CA ALA A 200 -23.79 19.97 -27.43
C ALA A 200 -23.51 19.13 -26.16
N ALA A 201 -23.31 17.81 -26.30
CA ALA A 201 -23.09 16.87 -25.20
C ALA A 201 -21.62 16.42 -25.07
N ARG A 202 -20.74 16.86 -25.97
CA ARG A 202 -19.31 16.51 -25.92
C ARG A 202 -18.65 17.15 -24.70
N VAL A 203 -17.85 16.35 -23.99
CA VAL A 203 -17.14 16.79 -22.78
C VAL A 203 -15.66 17.04 -23.06
N LYS A 204 -15.02 17.88 -22.23
CA LYS A 204 -13.57 18.06 -22.28
C LYS A 204 -12.88 16.79 -21.77
N ILE A 205 -12.10 16.15 -22.63
CA ILE A 205 -11.33 14.95 -22.28
C ILE A 205 -10.19 15.35 -21.33
N LEU A 206 -10.19 14.78 -20.14
CA LEU A 206 -9.15 14.99 -19.12
C LEU A 206 -8.04 13.96 -19.28
N ARG A 207 -6.79 14.39 -19.07
CA ARG A 207 -5.65 13.47 -19.12
C ARG A 207 -5.63 12.58 -17.87
N PRO A 208 -5.31 11.28 -18.01
CA PRO A 208 -5.04 10.42 -16.87
C PRO A 208 -3.96 11.02 -15.96
N ILE A 209 -4.23 11.08 -14.66
CA ILE A 209 -3.28 11.60 -13.66
C ILE A 209 -2.08 10.65 -13.63
N LYS A 210 -0.88 11.16 -13.93
CA LYS A 210 0.37 10.39 -13.77
C LYS A 210 0.57 10.12 -12.28
N PRO A 211 0.84 8.86 -11.85
CA PRO A 211 1.24 8.60 -10.48
C PRO A 211 2.52 9.39 -10.18
N VAL A 212 2.53 10.10 -9.05
CA VAL A 212 3.74 10.76 -8.56
C VAL A 212 4.73 9.65 -8.18
N VAL A 213 5.86 9.60 -8.88
CA VAL A 213 6.98 8.74 -8.50
C VAL A 213 7.63 9.37 -7.28
N THR A 214 7.30 8.87 -6.09
CA THR A 214 8.07 9.17 -4.87
C THR A 214 9.38 8.39 -4.95
N ARG A 215 10.49 9.11 -5.08
CA ARG A 215 11.86 8.57 -4.98
C ARG A 215 12.20 8.17 -3.55
#